data_AF-A0A7V5EZ48-F1
#
_entry.id   AF-A0A7V5EZ48-F1
#
_cell.length_a   1.000
_cell.length_b   1.000
_cell.length_c   1.000
_cell.angle_alpha   90.00
_cell.angle_beta   90.00
_cell.angle_gamma   90.00
#
_symmetry.space_group_name_H-M   'P 1'
#
loop_
_entity.id
_entity.type
_entity.pdbx_description
1 polymer ?
#
loop_
_entity_poly.entity_id
_entity_poly.type
_entity_poly.pdbx_seq_one_letter_code
_entity_poly.pdbx_strand_id
1 'polypeptide(L)'
;DMFEFFEIIEWLSQQLDIVFVIKEHPSDRVSNYTILHQKATNHIQFSSQNTQTLIENATAIMTINSSVAMESLLFKKRVIVLGEAFFAIDGIVKIAHSKEQILDILENLNKWSIDEPLINDFLHYLYEDYLIPTNWRNPDTKHYKAIKQKIEERRC
;
A
#
# COMPACT_ATOMS: atom_id res chain seq x y z
N ASP A 1 -0.89 7.19 13.63
CA ASP A 1 -0.02 5.99 13.84
C ASP A 1 -0.89 4.72 13.79
N MET A 2 -0.45 3.54 14.25
CA MET A 2 -1.30 2.32 14.21
C MET A 2 -2.55 2.44 15.10
N PHE A 3 -2.49 3.14 16.22
CA PHE A 3 -3.66 3.30 17.10
C PHE A 3 -4.74 4.14 16.42
N GLU A 4 -4.34 5.26 15.83
CA GLU A 4 -5.23 6.12 15.04
C GLU A 4 -5.82 5.36 13.84
N PHE A 5 -5.00 4.57 13.14
CA PHE A 5 -5.48 3.74 12.04
C PHE A 5 -6.49 2.68 12.50
N PHE A 6 -6.26 2.07 13.68
CA PHE A 6 -7.18 1.12 14.27
C PHE A 6 -8.51 1.76 14.66
N GLU A 7 -8.53 2.97 15.22
CA GLU A 7 -9.77 3.69 15.55
C GLU A 7 -10.65 3.92 14.32
N ILE A 8 -10.02 4.24 13.18
CA ILE A 8 -10.71 4.37 11.89
C ILE A 8 -11.31 3.02 11.47
N ILE A 9 -10.54 1.92 11.56
CA ILE A 9 -11.02 0.57 11.22
C ILE A 9 -12.15 0.13 12.15
N GLU A 10 -12.04 0.38 13.46
CA GLU A 10 -13.07 0.09 14.45
C GLU A 10 -14.38 0.79 14.08
N TRP A 11 -14.31 2.09 13.74
CA TRP A 11 -15.48 2.84 13.27
C TRP A 11 -16.05 2.30 11.95
N LEU A 12 -15.21 2.00 10.96
CA LEU A 12 -15.64 1.46 9.65
C LEU A 12 -16.29 0.07 9.78
N SER A 13 -15.76 -0.79 10.66
CA SER A 13 -16.29 -2.14 10.89
C SER A 13 -17.72 -2.16 11.44
N GLN A 14 -18.19 -1.05 12.00
CA GLN A 14 -19.56 -0.89 12.49
C GLN A 14 -20.53 -0.43 11.39
N GLN A 15 -20.00 0.09 10.27
CA GLN A 15 -20.81 0.60 9.15
C GLN A 15 -20.89 -0.40 7.98
N LEU A 16 -19.89 -1.27 7.86
CA LEU A 16 -19.68 -2.12 6.68
C LEU A 16 -19.66 -3.60 7.05
N ASP A 17 -20.30 -4.43 6.25
CA ASP A 17 -20.17 -5.88 6.32
C ASP A 17 -18.92 -6.35 5.56
N ILE A 18 -17.75 -5.91 6.03
CA ILE A 18 -16.44 -6.22 5.46
C ILE A 18 -15.52 -6.72 6.58
N VAL A 19 -14.63 -7.66 6.25
CA VAL A 19 -13.58 -8.11 7.17
C VAL A 19 -12.30 -7.34 6.89
N PHE A 20 -11.83 -6.60 7.89
CA PHE A 20 -10.55 -5.92 7.91
C PHE A 20 -9.48 -6.87 8.46
N VAL A 21 -8.45 -7.14 7.65
CA VAL A 21 -7.28 -7.91 8.09
C VAL A 21 -6.11 -6.96 8.26
N ILE A 22 -5.72 -6.73 9.51
CA ILE A 22 -4.65 -5.83 9.91
C ILE A 22 -3.34 -6.62 9.94
N LYS A 23 -2.33 -6.11 9.25
CA LYS A 23 -0.96 -6.61 9.29
C LYS A 23 -0.07 -5.61 10.02
N GLU A 24 0.56 -6.06 11.10
CA GLU A 24 1.57 -5.27 11.80
C GLU A 24 2.88 -5.20 11.01
N HIS A 25 3.57 -4.06 11.14
CA HIS A 25 4.85 -3.87 10.48
C HIS A 25 5.96 -4.59 11.28
N PRO A 26 6.74 -5.50 10.68
CA PRO A 26 7.73 -6.32 11.40
C PRO A 26 8.90 -5.51 11.99
N SER A 27 9.08 -4.26 11.53
CA SER A 27 10.08 -3.34 12.07
C SER A 27 9.58 -2.52 13.26
N ASP A 28 8.28 -2.53 13.56
CA ASP A 28 7.80 -1.95 14.81
C ASP A 28 8.05 -2.94 15.95
N ARG A 29 9.22 -2.81 16.57
CA ARG A 29 9.67 -3.65 17.68
C ARG A 29 9.38 -3.03 19.04
N VAL A 30 8.79 -1.84 19.07
CA VAL A 30 8.67 -1.01 20.27
C VAL A 30 7.22 -0.96 20.75
N SER A 31 6.27 -0.95 19.82
CA SER A 31 4.86 -0.87 20.13
C SER A 31 4.28 -2.19 20.62
N ASN A 32 3.59 -2.17 21.76
CA ASN A 32 2.79 -3.30 22.24
C ASN A 32 1.32 -3.10 21.85
N TYR A 33 0.85 -3.86 20.86
CA TYR A 33 -0.53 -3.80 20.38
C TYR A 33 -1.49 -4.79 21.05
N THR A 34 -1.12 -5.39 22.20
CA THR A 34 -1.96 -6.34 22.94
C THR A 34 -3.37 -5.79 23.18
N ILE A 35 -3.49 -4.50 23.50
CA ILE A 35 -4.80 -3.86 23.71
C ILE A 35 -5.65 -3.79 22.43
N LEU A 36 -5.02 -3.69 21.25
CA LEU A 36 -5.71 -3.71 19.96
C LEU A 36 -6.13 -5.13 19.59
N HIS A 37 -5.29 -6.13 19.85
CA HIS A 37 -5.66 -7.54 19.67
C HIS A 37 -6.87 -7.94 20.50
N GLN A 38 -7.00 -7.41 21.73
CA GLN A 38 -8.17 -7.66 22.59
C GLN A 38 -9.48 -7.09 22.01
N LYS A 39 -9.38 -6.13 21.09
CA LYS A 39 -10.52 -5.54 20.36
C LYS A 39 -10.81 -6.25 19.03
N ALA A 40 -10.13 -7.36 18.72
CA ALA A 40 -10.42 -8.14 17.51
C ALA A 40 -11.87 -8.66 17.52
N THR A 41 -12.48 -8.69 16.35
CA THR A 41 -13.86 -9.16 16.14
C THR A 41 -13.93 -10.04 14.90
N ASN A 42 -15.12 -10.54 14.55
CA ASN A 42 -15.30 -11.24 13.28
C ASN A 42 -14.99 -10.35 12.06
N HIS A 43 -15.13 -9.03 12.21
CA HIS A 43 -14.87 -8.02 11.17
C HIS A 43 -13.48 -7.38 11.28
N ILE A 44 -12.73 -7.61 12.36
CA ILE A 44 -11.38 -7.05 12.55
C ILE A 44 -10.44 -8.15 13.02
N GLN A 45 -9.52 -8.56 12.15
CA GLN A 45 -8.61 -9.67 12.38
C GLN A 45 -7.17 -9.20 12.27
N PHE A 46 -6.28 -9.76 13.09
CA PHE A 46 -4.84 -9.53 12.98
C PHE A 46 -4.18 -10.74 12.32
N SER A 47 -3.26 -10.50 11.40
CA SER A 47 -2.59 -11.58 10.67
C SER A 47 -1.07 -11.41 10.63
N SER A 48 -0.38 -12.50 10.97
CA SER A 48 1.08 -12.64 10.84
C SER A 48 1.50 -13.31 9.53
N GLN A 49 0.54 -13.62 8.62
CA GLN A 49 0.83 -14.23 7.32
C GLN A 49 1.76 -13.36 6.47
N ASN A 50 2.40 -13.97 5.48
CA ASN A 50 3.25 -13.26 4.52
C ASN A 50 2.42 -12.17 3.80
N THR A 51 3.03 -11.01 3.57
CA THR A 51 2.39 -9.86 2.92
C THR A 51 1.80 -10.22 1.56
N GLN A 52 2.52 -10.97 0.74
CA GLN A 52 2.07 -11.39 -0.59
C GLN A 52 0.77 -12.22 -0.49
N THR A 53 0.73 -13.20 0.42
CA THR A 53 -0.47 -14.03 0.64
C THR A 53 -1.67 -13.18 1.03
N LEU A 54 -1.47 -12.17 1.88
CA LEU A 54 -2.55 -11.26 2.26
C LEU A 54 -3.01 -10.40 1.07
N ILE A 55 -2.07 -9.89 0.27
CA ILE A 55 -2.40 -9.11 -0.93
C ILE A 55 -3.22 -9.93 -1.92
N GLU A 56 -2.76 -11.13 -2.26
CA GLU A 56 -3.41 -12.00 -3.25
C GLU A 56 -4.85 -12.34 -2.86
N ASN A 57 -5.12 -12.56 -1.56
CA ASN A 57 -6.45 -12.90 -1.06
C ASN A 57 -7.34 -11.69 -0.74
N ALA A 58 -6.79 -10.47 -0.69
CA ALA A 58 -7.56 -9.28 -0.38
C ALA A 58 -8.33 -8.76 -1.61
N THR A 59 -9.53 -8.21 -1.36
CA THR A 59 -10.34 -7.48 -2.37
C THR A 59 -9.75 -6.10 -2.68
N ALA A 60 -9.18 -5.46 -1.66
CA ALA A 60 -8.53 -4.17 -1.74
C ALA A 60 -7.52 -4.01 -0.59
N ILE A 61 -6.58 -3.10 -0.78
CA ILE A 61 -5.50 -2.81 0.15
C ILE A 61 -5.62 -1.37 0.61
N MET A 62 -5.48 -1.14 1.91
CA MET A 62 -5.47 0.20 2.50
C MET A 62 -4.14 0.41 3.21
N THR A 63 -3.48 1.53 2.93
CA THR A 63 -2.18 1.83 3.53
C THR A 63 -1.96 3.33 3.67
N ILE A 64 -1.11 3.74 4.62
CA ILE A 64 -0.77 5.15 4.82
C ILE A 64 0.21 5.59 3.72
N ASN A 65 1.44 5.05 3.74
CA ASN A 65 2.51 5.40 2.81
C ASN A 65 3.52 4.26 2.62
N SER A 66 3.09 3.01 2.84
CA SER A 66 3.98 1.85 2.79
C SER A 66 4.22 1.37 1.36
N SER A 67 5.42 0.79 1.12
CA SER A 67 5.78 0.14 -0.15
C SER A 67 4.86 -1.02 -0.52
N VAL A 68 4.08 -1.54 0.43
CA VAL A 68 3.07 -2.58 0.18
C VAL A 68 2.07 -2.17 -0.91
N ALA A 69 1.83 -0.87 -1.09
CA ALA A 69 1.03 -0.35 -2.20
C ALA A 69 1.58 -0.79 -3.57
N MET A 70 2.90 -0.72 -3.75
CA MET A 70 3.57 -1.11 -5.00
C MET A 70 3.44 -2.59 -5.27
N GLU A 71 3.68 -3.41 -4.25
CA GLU A 71 3.47 -4.85 -4.32
C GLU A 71 2.02 -5.15 -4.73
N SER A 72 1.06 -4.44 -4.14
CA SER A 72 -0.36 -4.59 -4.44
C SER A 72 -0.75 -4.21 -5.87
N LEU A 73 -0.13 -3.16 -6.42
CA LEU A 73 -0.33 -2.74 -7.81
C LEU A 73 0.19 -3.79 -8.82
N LEU A 74 1.27 -4.51 -8.48
CA LEU A 74 1.75 -5.64 -9.30
C LEU A 74 0.72 -6.77 -9.39
N PHE A 75 -0.04 -7.00 -8.32
CA PHE A 75 -1.16 -7.96 -8.28
C PHE A 75 -2.49 -7.37 -8.77
N LYS A 76 -2.48 -6.18 -9.37
CA LYS A 76 -3.69 -5.50 -9.88
C LYS A 76 -4.77 -5.35 -8.81
N LYS A 77 -4.35 -5.09 -7.57
CA LYS A 77 -5.28 -4.83 -6.47
C LYS A 77 -5.68 -3.36 -6.43
N ARG A 78 -6.91 -3.11 -5.97
CA ARG A 78 -7.38 -1.77 -5.61
C ARG A 78 -6.61 -1.29 -4.40
N VAL A 79 -5.99 -0.11 -4.47
CA VAL A 79 -5.19 0.45 -3.37
C VAL A 79 -5.75 1.78 -2.93
N ILE A 80 -6.04 1.90 -1.63
CA ILE A 80 -6.46 3.11 -0.95
C ILE A 80 -5.26 3.65 -0.17
N VAL A 81 -4.88 4.89 -0.45
CA VAL A 81 -3.74 5.57 0.18
C VAL A 81 -4.28 6.66 1.12
N LEU A 82 -3.82 6.62 2.38
CA LEU A 82 -4.29 7.54 3.42
C LEU A 82 -3.31 8.68 3.73
N GLY A 83 -2.04 8.54 3.32
CA GLY A 83 -0.99 9.50 3.57
C GLY A 83 -0.39 10.08 2.29
N GLU A 84 0.67 10.86 2.47
CA GLU A 84 1.45 11.37 1.35
C GLU A 84 2.37 10.27 0.80
N ALA A 85 2.20 9.94 -0.47
CA ALA A 85 3.03 8.98 -1.17
C ALA A 85 3.26 9.45 -2.62
N PHE A 86 4.46 9.22 -3.15
CA PHE A 86 4.81 9.62 -4.53
C PHE A 86 3.94 8.92 -5.60
N PHE A 87 3.25 7.86 -5.20
CA PHE A 87 2.38 7.04 -6.03
C PHE A 87 0.89 7.30 -5.78
N ALA A 88 0.56 8.30 -4.97
CA ALA A 88 -0.80 8.79 -4.76
C ALA A 88 -1.25 9.56 -6.02
N ILE A 89 -1.43 8.84 -7.12
CA ILE A 89 -1.79 9.36 -8.44
C ILE A 89 -3.20 8.90 -8.78
N ASP A 90 -4.04 9.85 -9.18
CA ASP A 90 -5.41 9.55 -9.60
C ASP A 90 -5.43 8.57 -10.79
N GLY A 91 -6.37 7.64 -10.79
CA GLY A 91 -6.44 6.52 -11.74
C GLY A 91 -5.57 5.30 -11.38
N ILE A 92 -4.50 5.46 -10.59
CA ILE A 92 -3.65 4.34 -10.13
C ILE A 92 -4.11 3.84 -8.77
N VAL A 93 -4.35 4.77 -7.84
CA VAL A 93 -4.85 4.50 -6.49
C VAL A 93 -6.00 5.46 -6.19
N LYS A 94 -6.79 5.15 -5.16
CA LYS A 94 -7.66 6.15 -4.54
C LYS A 94 -7.00 6.74 -3.32
N ILE A 95 -7.18 8.03 -3.11
CA ILE A 95 -6.63 8.75 -1.97
C ILE A 95 -7.80 9.10 -1.05
N ALA A 96 -7.63 8.88 0.26
CA ALA A 96 -8.62 9.28 1.26
C ALA A 96 -7.96 10.02 2.41
N HIS A 97 -8.50 11.20 2.74
CA HIS A 97 -7.99 12.09 3.78
C HIS A 97 -8.89 12.11 5.03
N SER A 98 -9.97 11.33 5.02
CA SER A 98 -10.93 11.23 6.12
C SER A 98 -11.59 9.86 6.14
N LYS A 99 -12.08 9.44 7.31
CA LYS A 99 -12.81 8.17 7.47
C LYS A 99 -14.09 8.12 6.64
N GLU A 100 -14.73 9.26 6.41
CA GLU A 100 -15.92 9.38 5.57
C GLU A 100 -15.59 9.12 4.09
N GLN A 101 -14.44 9.60 3.60
CA GLN A 101 -13.97 9.26 2.25
C GLN A 101 -13.58 7.78 2.13
N ILE A 102 -12.97 7.20 3.18
CA ILE A 102 -12.68 5.77 3.20
C ILE A 102 -13.98 4.97 3.11
N LEU A 103 -15.00 5.36 3.88
CA LEU A 103 -16.32 4.73 3.85
C LEU A 103 -16.93 4.77 2.44
N ASP A 104 -17.00 5.92 1.80
CA ASP A 104 -17.55 6.07 0.44
C ASP A 104 -16.82 5.18 -0.58
N ILE A 105 -15.49 5.10 -0.48
CA ILE A 105 -14.69 4.23 -1.35
C ILE A 105 -15.03 2.76 -1.13
N LEU A 106 -15.15 2.32 0.13
CA LEU A 106 -15.43 0.93 0.49
C LEU A 106 -16.88 0.53 0.14
N GLU A 107 -17.85 1.42 0.31
CA GLU A 107 -19.25 1.19 -0.10
C GLU A 107 -19.38 0.98 -1.60
N ASN A 108 -18.52 1.65 -2.38
CA ASN A 108 -18.50 1.57 -3.84
C ASN A 108 -17.38 0.67 -4.37
N LEU A 109 -16.85 -0.24 -3.55
CA LEU A 109 -15.71 -1.08 -3.91
C LEU A 109 -15.98 -1.99 -5.11
N ASN A 110 -17.21 -2.52 -5.20
CA ASN A 110 -17.67 -3.37 -6.30
C ASN A 110 -17.80 -2.61 -7.64
N LYS A 111 -17.99 -1.29 -7.61
CA LYS A 111 -18.07 -0.43 -8.80
C LYS A 111 -16.71 0.09 -9.23
N TRP A 112 -15.69 -0.01 -8.37
CA TRP A 112 -14.36 0.46 -8.68
C TRP A 112 -13.67 -0.49 -9.67
N SER A 113 -13.49 -0.05 -10.91
CA SER A 113 -12.62 -0.67 -11.90
C SER A 113 -11.21 -0.09 -11.84
N ILE A 114 -10.21 -0.94 -11.88
CA ILE A 114 -8.81 -0.53 -12.03
C ILE A 114 -8.50 -0.22 -13.50
N ASP A 115 -7.67 0.78 -13.75
CA ASP A 115 -7.10 1.04 -15.07
C ASP A 115 -5.79 0.25 -15.22
N GLU A 116 -5.90 -1.02 -15.63
CA GLU A 116 -4.73 -1.89 -15.75
C GLU A 116 -3.65 -1.35 -16.70
N PRO A 117 -3.97 -0.79 -17.89
CA PRO A 117 -3.01 -0.11 -18.75
C PRO A 117 -2.26 1.01 -18.02
N LEU A 118 -2.95 1.93 -17.35
CA LEU A 118 -2.31 3.03 -16.63
C LEU A 118 -1.40 2.51 -15.50
N ILE A 119 -1.86 1.49 -14.75
CA ILE A 119 -1.04 0.87 -13.71
C ILE A 119 0.21 0.21 -14.32
N ASN A 120 0.10 -0.45 -15.47
CA ASN A 120 1.25 -1.03 -16.16
C ASN A 120 2.24 0.04 -16.61
N ASP A 121 1.76 1.11 -17.25
CA ASP A 121 2.60 2.21 -17.70
C ASP A 121 3.34 2.87 -16.54
N PHE A 122 2.66 3.06 -15.40
CA PHE A 122 3.28 3.55 -14.19
C PHE A 122 4.35 2.60 -13.64
N LEU A 123 4.08 1.30 -13.55
CA LEU A 123 5.06 0.31 -13.08
C LEU A 123 6.27 0.22 -14.02
N HIS A 124 6.05 0.33 -15.33
CA HIS A 124 7.11 0.42 -16.33
C HIS A 124 7.96 1.68 -16.13
N TYR A 125 7.33 2.84 -15.99
CA TYR A 125 8.03 4.09 -15.66
C TYR A 125 8.86 3.96 -14.39
N LEU A 126 8.32 3.32 -13.34
CA LEU A 126 9.08 3.12 -12.12
C LEU A 126 10.33 2.28 -12.36
N TYR A 127 10.21 1.20 -13.14
CA TYR A 127 11.30 0.27 -13.38
C TYR A 127 12.40 0.86 -14.29
N GLU A 128 12.01 1.52 -15.38
CA GLU A 128 12.94 2.03 -16.39
C GLU A 128 13.50 3.41 -16.02
N ASP A 129 12.65 4.31 -15.56
CA ASP A 129 12.99 5.74 -15.44
C ASP A 129 13.27 6.18 -14.01
N TYR A 130 12.46 5.73 -13.04
CA TYR A 130 12.51 6.24 -11.68
C TYR A 130 13.53 5.53 -10.79
N LEU A 131 13.58 4.20 -10.83
CA LEU A 131 14.38 3.39 -9.90
C LEU A 131 15.81 3.17 -10.41
N ILE A 132 16.74 3.02 -9.46
CA ILE A 132 18.07 2.47 -9.72
C ILE A 132 18.02 0.98 -9.39
N PRO A 133 18.48 0.09 -10.29
CA PRO A 133 18.48 -1.34 -10.04
C PRO A 133 19.35 -1.70 -8.83
N THR A 134 19.03 -2.84 -8.21
CA THR A 134 19.72 -3.44 -7.05
C THR A 134 19.64 -2.62 -5.76
N ASN A 135 20.17 -3.16 -4.66
CA ASN A 135 19.94 -2.64 -3.31
C ASN A 135 20.85 -1.45 -3.01
N TRP A 136 20.27 -0.26 -2.83
CA TRP A 136 21.01 0.96 -2.47
C TRP A 136 21.76 0.88 -1.13
N ARG A 137 21.33 0.01 -0.20
CA ARG A 137 22.03 -0.22 1.08
C ARG A 137 23.26 -1.11 0.94
N ASN A 138 23.34 -1.90 -0.12
CA ASN A 138 24.49 -2.74 -0.45
C ASN A 138 24.73 -2.71 -1.98
N PRO A 139 25.15 -1.55 -2.53
CA PRO A 139 25.19 -1.32 -3.96
C PRO A 139 26.30 -2.13 -4.62
N ASP A 140 25.94 -2.81 -5.72
CA ASP A 140 26.86 -3.56 -6.57
C ASP A 140 27.33 -2.74 -7.77
N THR A 141 28.20 -3.32 -8.60
CA THR A 141 28.69 -2.65 -9.82
C THR A 141 27.55 -2.26 -10.77
N LYS A 142 26.44 -3.01 -10.79
CA LYS A 142 25.26 -2.69 -11.62
C LYS A 142 24.59 -1.40 -11.13
N HIS A 143 24.45 -1.23 -9.82
CA HIS A 143 23.90 -0.01 -9.20
C HIS A 143 24.65 1.25 -9.65
N TYR A 144 25.98 1.25 -9.47
CA TYR A 144 26.81 2.40 -9.79
C TYR A 144 26.82 2.74 -11.29
N LYS A 145 26.82 1.71 -12.15
CA LYS A 145 26.72 1.89 -13.61
C LYS A 145 25.41 2.57 -14.00
N ALA A 146 24.29 2.13 -13.43
CA ALA A 146 22.98 2.71 -13.74
C ALA A 146 22.88 4.18 -13.31
N ILE A 147 23.43 4.54 -12.14
CA ILE A 147 23.49 5.95 -11.71
C ILE A 147 24.31 6.78 -12.69
N LYS A 148 25.51 6.30 -13.05
CA LYS A 148 26.40 7.02 -13.97
C LYS A 148 25.71 7.26 -15.32
N GLN A 149 25.07 6.23 -15.87
CA GLN A 149 24.32 6.33 -17.12
C GLN A 149 23.23 7.40 -17.04
N LYS A 150 22.37 7.39 -16.00
CA LYS A 150 21.31 8.39 -15.84
C LYS A 150 21.84 9.83 -15.69
N ILE A 151 23.04 10.02 -15.13
CA ILE A 151 23.68 11.35 -15.06
C ILE A 151 24.16 11.79 -16.45
N GLU A 152 24.74 10.88 -17.23
CA GLU A 152 25.25 11.15 -18.58
C GLU A 152 24.11 11.47 -19.56
N GLU A 153 23.01 10.73 -19.50
CA GLU A 153 21.81 10.97 -20.32
C GLU A 153 21.20 12.36 -20.11
N ARG A 154 21.34 12.96 -18.92
CA ARG A 154 20.85 14.33 -18.62
C ARG A 154 21.78 15.45 -19.07
N ARG A 155 23.02 15.12 -19.45
CA ARG A 155 24.03 16.09 -19.88
C ARG A 155 24.07 16.29 -21.39
N CYS A 156 23.43 15.40 -22.15
CA CYS A 156 23.27 15.47 -23.59
C CYS A 156 21.95 16.18 -23.94
#